data_AF-A0A3D4RZE1-F1
#
_entry.id   AF-A0A3D4RZE1-F1
#
_cell.length_a   1.000
_cell.length_b   1.000
_cell.length_c   1.000
_cell.angle_alpha   90.00
_cell.angle_beta   90.00
_cell.angle_gamma   90.00
#
_symmetry.space_group_name_H-M   'P 1'
#
loop_
_entity.id
_entity.type
_entity.pdbx_description
1 polymer ?
#
loop_
_entity_poly.entity_id
_entity_poly.type
_entity_poly.pdbx_seq_one_letter_code
_entity_poly.pdbx_strand_id
1 'polypeptide(L)'
;MDVLDAYNRIARNRRFKLPKIDRSGLVIETNRLSEPADVWPALAAHAPTQGWLQFQSAQMAFDDGLPEPATEWGLLLAAEAVISYDLSISLSLDGAGGWTLISYRKEAAGDLLHDVVTQPAYDRRNGVLRYRRWWRRDDQQGYLQVAACFIGYE
;
A
#
# COMPACT_ATOMS: atom_id res chain seq x y z
N MET A 1 -1.67 32.47 0.83
CA MET A 1 -2.31 31.31 0.15
C MET A 1 -1.41 30.13 0.42
N ASP A 2 -1.90 29.09 1.09
CA ASP A 2 -1.10 27.88 1.35
C ASP A 2 -0.73 27.22 0.01
N VAL A 3 0.46 26.61 -0.07
CA VAL A 3 0.92 25.90 -1.28
C VAL A 3 -0.05 24.77 -1.63
N LEU A 4 -0.58 24.10 -0.62
CA LEU A 4 -1.59 23.06 -0.79
C LEU A 4 -2.89 23.61 -1.42
N ASP A 5 -3.37 24.77 -0.96
CA ASP A 5 -4.56 25.42 -1.54
C ASP A 5 -4.33 25.80 -3.00
N ALA A 6 -3.15 26.33 -3.31
CA ALA A 6 -2.77 26.69 -4.67
C ALA A 6 -2.72 25.46 -5.58
N TYR A 7 -2.10 24.37 -5.12
CA TYR A 7 -2.07 23.09 -5.84
C TYR A 7 -3.49 22.57 -6.09
N ASN A 8 -4.31 22.47 -5.04
CA ASN A 8 -5.65 21.89 -5.15
C ASN A 8 -6.57 22.73 -6.05
N ARG A 9 -6.35 24.05 -6.13
CA ARG A 9 -7.04 24.89 -7.12
C ARG A 9 -6.68 24.51 -8.56
N ILE A 10 -5.41 24.19 -8.84
CA ILE A 10 -4.97 23.72 -10.16
C ILE A 10 -5.50 22.30 -10.41
N ALA A 11 -5.41 21.40 -9.42
CA ALA A 11 -5.84 20.00 -9.56
C ALA A 11 -7.34 19.86 -9.86
N ARG A 12 -8.18 20.79 -9.40
CA ARG A 12 -9.61 20.85 -9.76
C ARG A 12 -9.85 21.04 -11.27
N ASN A 13 -8.88 21.57 -12.01
CA ASN A 13 -9.00 21.65 -13.45
C ASN A 13 -8.74 20.27 -14.08
N ARG A 14 -9.83 19.65 -14.56
CA ARG A 14 -9.84 18.31 -15.18
C ARG A 14 -8.85 18.15 -16.34
N ARG A 15 -8.43 19.25 -16.98
CA ARG A 15 -7.43 19.21 -18.06
C ARG A 15 -6.10 18.61 -17.60
N PHE A 16 -5.69 18.87 -16.36
CA PHE A 16 -4.36 18.46 -15.88
C PHE A 16 -4.34 17.05 -15.29
N LYS A 17 -5.51 16.44 -15.02
CA LYS A 17 -5.64 15.09 -14.43
C LYS A 17 -4.72 14.88 -13.20
N LEU A 18 -4.52 15.93 -12.40
CA LEU A 18 -3.72 15.85 -11.19
C LEU A 18 -4.56 15.25 -10.06
N PRO A 19 -3.97 14.42 -9.19
CA PRO A 19 -4.69 13.91 -8.04
C PRO A 19 -4.98 15.04 -7.05
N LYS A 20 -6.00 14.86 -6.22
CA LYS A 20 -6.23 15.72 -5.06
C LYS A 20 -5.16 15.39 -4.01
N ILE A 21 -4.60 16.43 -3.39
CA ILE A 21 -3.73 16.26 -2.21
C ILE A 21 -4.49 16.70 -0.96
N ASP A 22 -4.43 15.88 0.08
CA ASP A 22 -4.99 16.16 1.41
C ASP A 22 -3.91 16.06 2.49
N ARG A 23 -4.20 16.50 3.72
CA ARG A 23 -3.33 16.32 4.90
C ARG A 23 -3.77 15.10 5.71
N SER A 24 -2.82 14.36 6.26
CA SER A 24 -3.07 13.26 7.20
C SER A 24 -1.82 12.92 8.01
N GLY A 25 -1.98 12.15 9.08
CA GLY A 25 -0.86 11.45 9.69
C GLY A 25 -0.65 10.07 9.07
N LEU A 26 0.51 9.49 9.36
CA LEU A 26 0.86 8.12 8.99
C LEU A 26 1.64 7.51 10.16
N VAL A 27 1.18 6.35 10.62
CA VAL A 27 1.95 5.46 11.50
C VAL A 27 2.43 4.28 10.67
N ILE A 28 3.73 4.00 10.75
CA ILE A 28 4.37 2.86 10.10
C ILE A 28 4.92 1.95 11.19
N GLU A 29 4.48 0.69 11.19
CA GLU A 29 5.00 -0.35 12.07
C GLU A 29 5.68 -1.42 11.22
N THR A 30 6.87 -1.83 11.63
CA THR A 30 7.67 -2.82 10.91
C THR A 30 7.89 -4.04 11.78
N ASN A 31 7.50 -5.21 11.27
CA ASN A 31 7.76 -6.51 11.86
C ASN A 31 8.68 -7.31 10.92
N ARG A 32 9.68 -7.99 11.49
CA ARG A 32 10.59 -8.86 10.73
C ARG A 32 10.28 -10.32 11.05
N LEU A 33 10.22 -11.14 10.01
CA LEU A 33 9.97 -12.58 10.10
C LEU A 33 11.16 -13.30 9.49
N SER A 34 11.76 -14.25 10.20
CA SER A 34 12.91 -15.01 9.68
C SER A 34 12.52 -16.36 9.10
N GLU A 35 11.41 -16.94 9.56
CA GLU A 35 10.99 -18.27 9.17
C GLU A 35 9.85 -18.21 8.14
N PRO A 36 9.96 -18.94 7.00
CA PRO A 36 8.89 -19.05 6.02
C PRO A 36 7.53 -19.45 6.61
N ALA A 37 7.55 -20.31 7.65
CA ALA A 37 6.35 -20.82 8.29
C ALA A 37 5.55 -19.75 9.06
N ASP A 38 6.20 -18.66 9.46
CA ASP A 38 5.57 -17.57 10.23
C ASP A 38 4.91 -16.52 9.32
N VAL A 39 5.28 -16.50 8.04
CA VAL A 39 4.85 -15.48 7.07
C VAL A 39 3.35 -15.49 6.85
N TRP A 40 2.79 -16.66 6.55
CA TRP A 40 1.38 -16.79 6.26
C TRP A 40 0.49 -16.53 7.48
N PRO A 41 0.77 -17.11 8.67
CA PRO A 41 0.03 -16.78 9.89
C PRO A 41 0.11 -15.29 10.26
N ALA A 42 1.27 -14.65 10.08
CA ALA A 42 1.40 -13.22 10.36
C ALA A 42 0.52 -12.37 9.43
N LEU A 43 0.46 -12.70 8.13
CA LEU A 43 -0.43 -12.05 7.19
C LEU A 43 -1.92 -12.31 7.52
N ALA A 44 -2.28 -13.56 7.84
CA ALA A 44 -3.64 -13.95 8.15
C ALA A 44 -4.17 -13.33 9.46
N ALA A 45 -3.31 -13.13 10.47
CA ALA A 45 -3.68 -12.50 11.74
C ALA A 45 -4.23 -11.08 11.61
N HIS A 46 -3.92 -10.42 10.49
CA HIS A 46 -4.44 -9.10 10.15
C HIS A 46 -5.85 -9.11 9.54
N ALA A 47 -6.39 -10.28 9.19
CA ALA A 47 -7.69 -10.44 8.50
C ALA A 47 -7.87 -9.50 7.30
N PRO A 48 -6.95 -9.53 6.30
CA PRO A 48 -7.07 -8.70 5.11
C PRO A 48 -8.34 -9.02 4.32
N THR A 49 -8.97 -7.99 3.76
CA THR A 49 -10.22 -8.10 2.98
C THR A 49 -9.97 -8.19 1.48
N GLN A 50 -8.93 -7.52 0.98
CA GLN A 50 -8.54 -7.56 -0.42
C GLN A 50 -7.04 -7.28 -0.56
N GLY A 51 -6.44 -7.71 -1.65
CA GLY A 51 -5.01 -7.57 -1.87
C GLY A 51 -4.49 -8.42 -3.00
N TRP A 52 -3.18 -8.36 -3.19
CA TRP A 52 -2.49 -9.22 -4.14
C TRP A 52 -1.37 -9.98 -3.44
N LEU A 53 -1.11 -11.18 -3.97
CA LEU A 53 -0.11 -12.11 -3.48
C LEU A 53 0.83 -12.46 -4.64
N GLN A 54 2.13 -12.46 -4.36
CA GLN A 54 3.16 -12.91 -5.28
C GLN A 54 3.96 -14.02 -4.62
N PHE A 55 3.81 -15.24 -5.14
CA PHE A 55 4.59 -16.40 -4.77
C PHE A 55 5.64 -16.72 -5.84
N GLN A 56 6.48 -17.71 -5.58
CA GLN A 56 7.46 -18.21 -6.56
C GLN A 56 6.83 -18.76 -7.84
N SER A 57 5.67 -19.40 -7.72
CA SER A 57 5.02 -20.11 -8.85
C SER A 57 3.60 -19.62 -9.13
N ALA A 58 3.13 -18.59 -8.43
CA ALA A 58 1.79 -18.03 -8.63
C ALA A 58 1.77 -16.52 -8.34
N GLN A 59 0.88 -15.81 -9.02
CA GLN A 59 0.50 -14.44 -8.68
C GLN A 59 -1.03 -14.37 -8.74
N MET A 60 -1.64 -13.75 -7.73
CA MET A 60 -3.10 -13.63 -7.67
C MET A 60 -3.53 -12.35 -6.96
N ALA A 61 -4.74 -11.93 -7.27
CA ALA A 61 -5.50 -10.95 -6.51
C ALA A 61 -6.59 -11.67 -5.71
N PHE A 62 -7.06 -11.03 -4.65
CA PHE A 62 -8.21 -11.45 -3.86
C PHE A 62 -9.02 -10.22 -3.43
N ASP A 63 -10.33 -10.36 -3.38
CA ASP A 63 -11.28 -9.30 -3.03
C ASP A 63 -12.33 -9.71 -1.97
N ASP A 64 -12.27 -10.96 -1.50
CA ASP A 64 -13.15 -11.52 -0.47
C ASP A 64 -12.35 -12.33 0.57
N GLY A 65 -11.36 -11.66 1.17
CA GLY A 65 -10.50 -12.26 2.18
C GLY A 65 -9.31 -13.04 1.61
N LEU A 66 -8.39 -13.40 2.49
CA LEU A 66 -7.19 -14.16 2.13
C LEU A 66 -7.59 -15.58 1.65
N PRO A 67 -7.14 -16.04 0.47
CA PRO A 67 -7.44 -17.39 -0.01
C PRO A 67 -6.73 -18.45 0.85
N GLU A 68 -7.21 -19.69 0.88
CA GLU A 68 -6.49 -20.78 1.56
C GLU A 68 -5.13 -21.04 0.89
N PRO A 69 -4.02 -21.15 1.63
CA PRO A 69 -2.69 -21.35 1.05
C PRO A 69 -2.58 -22.73 0.38
N ALA A 70 -2.05 -22.77 -0.84
CA ALA A 70 -1.79 -24.01 -1.56
C ALA A 70 -0.29 -24.26 -1.73
N THR A 71 0.15 -25.50 -1.47
CA THR A 71 1.58 -25.87 -1.47
C THR A 71 2.25 -25.64 -2.83
N GLU A 72 1.51 -25.78 -3.92
CA GLU A 72 2.01 -25.61 -5.29
C GLU A 72 2.37 -24.16 -5.65
N TRP A 73 1.95 -23.16 -4.86
CA TRP A 73 2.32 -21.77 -5.10
C TRP A 73 3.78 -21.47 -4.75
N GLY A 74 4.36 -22.28 -3.86
CA GLY A 74 5.72 -22.11 -3.35
C GLY A 74 5.81 -21.02 -2.27
N LEU A 75 6.97 -20.39 -2.15
CA LEU A 75 7.23 -19.38 -1.13
C LEU A 75 6.51 -18.06 -1.45
N LEU A 76 5.88 -17.43 -0.45
CA LEU A 76 5.35 -16.07 -0.59
C LEU A 76 6.52 -15.08 -0.64
N LEU A 77 6.64 -14.35 -1.75
CA LEU A 77 7.73 -13.41 -2.00
C LEU A 77 7.34 -11.97 -1.67
N ALA A 78 6.11 -11.59 -2.01
CA ALA A 78 5.57 -10.28 -1.70
C ALA A 78 4.04 -10.32 -1.60
N ALA A 79 3.48 -9.40 -0.84
CA ALA A 79 2.04 -9.16 -0.78
C ALA A 79 1.76 -7.71 -0.41
N GLU A 80 0.64 -7.19 -0.87
CA GLU A 80 0.02 -6.03 -0.25
C GLU A 80 -1.46 -6.29 -0.05
N ALA A 81 -2.00 -5.83 1.07
CA ALA A 81 -3.39 -6.07 1.41
C ALA A 81 -3.99 -4.93 2.22
N VAL A 82 -5.32 -4.82 2.14
CA VAL A 82 -6.13 -3.85 2.87
C VAL A 82 -6.88 -4.57 3.98
N ILE A 83 -6.73 -4.09 5.20
CA ILE A 83 -7.49 -4.57 6.36
C ILE A 83 -8.74 -3.72 6.52
N SER A 84 -8.59 -2.40 6.44
CA SER A 84 -9.68 -1.44 6.47
C SER A 84 -9.30 -0.17 5.69
N TYR A 85 -10.21 0.80 5.57
CA TYR A 85 -9.98 2.03 4.81
C TYR A 85 -8.71 2.82 5.22
N ASP A 86 -8.35 2.75 6.51
CA ASP A 86 -7.21 3.46 7.08
C ASP A 86 -6.04 2.52 7.43
N LEU A 87 -6.12 1.23 7.13
CA LEU A 87 -5.07 0.27 7.48
C LEU A 87 -4.75 -0.69 6.33
N SER A 88 -3.51 -0.63 5.88
CA SER A 88 -2.96 -1.50 4.85
C SER A 88 -1.67 -2.14 5.33
N ILE A 89 -1.31 -3.28 4.73
CA ILE A 89 -0.07 -4.00 5.00
C ILE A 89 0.68 -4.27 3.70
N SER A 90 2.00 -4.29 3.79
CA SER A 90 2.91 -4.74 2.75
C SER A 90 3.85 -5.77 3.33
N LEU A 91 4.11 -6.84 2.60
CA LEU A 91 5.04 -7.89 2.94
C LEU A 91 6.02 -8.03 1.78
N SER A 92 7.31 -8.13 2.08
CA SER A 92 8.33 -8.43 1.08
C SER A 92 9.43 -9.31 1.66
N LEU A 93 9.85 -10.34 0.92
CA LEU A 93 11.08 -11.07 1.18
C LEU A 93 12.26 -10.10 1.11
N ASP A 94 13.08 -10.06 2.16
CA ASP A 94 14.32 -9.33 2.19
C ASP A 94 15.43 -10.11 1.49
N GLY A 95 16.45 -9.41 0.98
CA GLY A 95 17.57 -10.04 0.29
C GLY A 95 18.47 -10.92 1.18
N ALA A 96 18.17 -11.02 2.48
CA ALA A 96 18.87 -11.87 3.44
C ALA A 96 18.08 -13.17 3.76
N GLY A 97 16.93 -13.39 3.12
CA GLY A 97 16.11 -14.58 3.30
C GLY A 97 15.05 -14.48 4.40
N GLY A 98 14.89 -13.32 5.03
CA GLY A 98 13.76 -13.01 5.91
C GLY A 98 12.65 -12.26 5.18
N TRP A 99 11.63 -11.80 5.90
CA TRP A 99 10.55 -10.95 5.39
C TRP A 99 10.41 -9.72 6.25
N THR A 100 10.03 -8.62 5.60
CA THR A 100 9.59 -7.40 6.26
C THR A 100 8.09 -7.25 6.04
N LEU A 101 7.33 -7.28 7.13
CA LEU A 101 5.89 -6.95 7.16
C LEU A 101 5.75 -5.52 7.68
N ILE A 102 5.19 -4.63 6.88
CA ILE A 102 4.97 -3.23 7.20
C ILE A 102 3.48 -2.96 7.28
N SER A 103 3.02 -2.40 8.40
CA SER A 103 1.66 -1.87 8.54
C SER A 103 1.65 -0.36 8.36
N TYR A 104 0.73 0.14 7.55
CA TYR A 104 0.51 1.56 7.27
C TYR A 104 -0.86 1.95 7.81
N ARG A 105 -0.88 2.76 8.88
CA ARG A 105 -2.12 3.29 9.46
C ARG A 105 -2.24 4.77 9.14
N LYS A 106 -3.30 5.14 8.42
CA LYS A 106 -3.65 6.55 8.18
C LYS A 106 -4.28 7.13 9.43
N GLU A 107 -3.76 8.26 9.87
CA GLU A 107 -4.33 9.05 10.96
C GLU A 107 -5.07 10.27 10.39
N ALA A 108 -6.16 10.67 11.04
CA ALA A 108 -6.98 11.80 10.57
C ALA A 108 -6.21 13.13 10.57
N ALA A 109 -5.25 13.29 11.48
CA ALA A 109 -4.44 14.50 11.64
C ALA A 109 -2.95 14.21 11.48
N GLY A 110 -2.22 15.12 10.86
CA GLY A 110 -0.78 15.08 10.70
C GLY A 110 -0.28 16.05 9.64
N ASP A 111 1.03 16.23 9.59
CA ASP A 111 1.69 17.21 8.71
C ASP A 111 2.12 16.64 7.35
N LEU A 112 1.84 15.36 7.11
CA LEU A 112 2.11 14.75 5.81
C LEU A 112 1.01 15.15 4.82
N LEU A 113 1.43 15.40 3.59
CA LEU A 113 0.51 15.47 2.46
C LEU A 113 0.30 14.06 1.94
N HIS A 114 -0.88 13.75 1.42
CA HIS A 114 -1.10 12.49 0.71
C HIS A 114 -1.99 12.68 -0.51
N ASP A 115 -1.77 11.81 -1.50
CA ASP A 115 -2.65 11.65 -2.65
C ASP A 115 -3.00 10.18 -2.86
N VAL A 116 -3.94 9.95 -3.78
CA VAL A 116 -4.28 8.62 -4.27
C VAL A 116 -3.99 8.56 -5.76
N VAL A 117 -3.26 7.54 -6.17
CA VAL A 117 -2.96 7.24 -7.57
C VAL A 117 -3.48 5.86 -7.94
N THR A 118 -3.79 5.69 -9.22
CA THR A 118 -4.22 4.42 -9.80
C THR A 118 -3.11 3.85 -10.68
N GLN A 119 -2.86 2.55 -10.60
CA GLN A 119 -1.95 1.81 -11.48
C GLN A 119 -2.69 0.66 -12.17
N PRO A 120 -2.29 0.24 -13.39
CA PRO A 120 -2.87 -0.94 -14.02
C PRO A 120 -2.64 -2.19 -13.16
N ALA A 121 -3.69 -2.97 -12.92
CA ALA A 121 -3.53 -4.31 -12.37
C ALA A 121 -2.96 -5.26 -13.43
N TYR A 122 -2.19 -6.25 -13.00
CA TYR A 122 -1.67 -7.29 -13.90
C TYR A 122 -2.82 -8.05 -14.59
N ASP A 123 -3.79 -8.50 -13.80
CA ASP A 123 -5.04 -9.04 -14.32
C ASP A 123 -6.10 -7.92 -14.38
N ARG A 124 -6.52 -7.59 -15.60
CA ARG A 124 -7.52 -6.55 -15.89
C ARG A 124 -8.90 -6.83 -15.30
N ARG A 125 -9.20 -8.08 -14.94
CA ARG A 125 -10.45 -8.43 -14.25
C ARG A 125 -10.56 -7.77 -12.88
N ASN A 126 -9.41 -7.45 -12.27
CA ASN A 126 -9.32 -6.77 -10.97
C ASN A 126 -9.29 -5.23 -11.10
N GLY A 127 -9.57 -4.68 -12.30
CA GLY A 127 -9.64 -3.24 -12.51
C GLY A 127 -8.29 -2.54 -12.39
N VAL A 128 -8.21 -1.51 -11.55
CA VAL A 128 -6.98 -0.76 -11.27
C VAL A 128 -6.55 -0.87 -9.81
N LEU A 129 -5.25 -0.88 -9.57
CA LEU A 129 -4.66 -0.83 -8.23
C LEU A 129 -4.69 0.61 -7.71
N ARG A 130 -5.14 0.82 -6.49
CA ARG A 130 -5.13 2.14 -5.86
C ARG A 130 -4.04 2.19 -4.81
N TYR A 131 -3.24 3.25 -4.83
CA TYR A 131 -2.17 3.50 -3.88
C TYR A 131 -2.34 4.85 -3.23
N ARG A 132 -2.25 4.89 -1.90
CA ARG A 132 -2.10 6.13 -1.15
C ARG A 132 -0.61 6.41 -0.98
N ARG A 133 -0.16 7.61 -1.35
CA ARG A 133 1.24 8.02 -1.18
C ARG A 133 1.31 9.18 -0.22
N TRP A 134 2.29 9.15 0.68
CA TRP A 134 2.55 10.24 1.61
C TRP A 134 3.81 11.00 1.21
N TRP A 135 3.75 12.30 1.40
CA TRP A 135 4.77 13.26 1.06
C TRP A 135 5.11 14.10 2.29
N ARG A 136 6.40 14.30 2.51
CA ARG A 136 6.93 15.17 3.55
C ARG A 136 7.66 16.34 2.91
N ARG A 137 7.48 17.53 3.48
CA ARG A 137 8.28 18.69 3.11
C ARG A 137 9.72 18.50 3.61
N ASP A 138 10.65 18.71 2.71
CA ASP A 138 12.08 18.78 2.93
C ASP A 138 12.56 20.17 2.49
N ASP A 139 13.33 20.84 3.34
CA ASP A 139 13.69 22.24 3.11
C ASP A 139 14.67 22.43 1.93
N GLN A 140 15.37 21.38 1.51
CA GLN A 140 16.33 21.43 0.41
C GLN A 140 15.76 20.87 -0.89
N GLN A 141 14.95 19.82 -0.79
CA GLN A 141 14.48 19.04 -1.95
C GLN A 141 13.00 19.26 -2.27
N GLY A 142 12.27 20.07 -1.49
CA GLY A 142 10.86 20.33 -1.72
C GLY A 142 9.97 19.28 -1.08
N TYR A 143 9.23 18.48 -1.86
CA TYR A 143 8.38 17.42 -1.30
C TYR A 143 8.90 16.05 -1.70
N LEU A 144 9.19 15.22 -0.70
CA LEU A 144 9.71 13.86 -0.87
C LEU A 144 8.62 12.84 -0.54
N GLN A 145 8.48 11.82 -1.39
CA GLN A 145 7.62 10.68 -1.08
C GLN A 145 8.27 9.88 0.06
N VAL A 146 7.54 9.69 1.17
CA VAL A 146 8.03 8.96 2.35
C VAL A 146 7.42 7.57 2.50
N ALA A 147 6.24 7.35 1.91
CA ALA A 147 5.58 6.05 1.92
C ALA A 147 4.58 5.95 0.78
N ALA A 148 4.27 4.71 0.38
CA ALA A 148 3.11 4.39 -0.43
C ALA A 148 2.55 3.05 0.05
N CYS A 149 1.24 2.89 0.04
CA CYS A 149 0.61 1.60 0.34
C CYS A 149 -0.61 1.36 -0.56
N PHE A 150 -0.84 0.09 -0.89
CA PHE A 150 -2.06 -0.35 -1.56
C PHE A 150 -3.29 -0.06 -0.69
N ILE A 151 -4.35 0.46 -1.30
CA ILE A 151 -5.62 0.79 -0.61
C ILE A 151 -6.85 0.20 -1.33
N GLY A 152 -6.63 -0.81 -2.17
CA GLY A 152 -7.69 -1.59 -2.80
C GLY A 152 -7.76 -1.45 -4.31
N TYR A 153 -8.74 -2.13 -4.88
CA TYR A 153 -9.07 -2.09 -6.31
C TYR A 153 -10.12 -0.99 -6.62
N GLU A 154 -10.24 -0.61 -7.89
CA GLU A 154 -11.34 0.18 -8.48
C GLU A 154 -11.77 -0.40 -9.83
#